data_AF-A0A3M2C859-F1
#
_entry.id   AF-A0A3M2C859-F1
#
_cell.length_a   1.000
_cell.length_b   1.000
_cell.length_c   1.000
_cell.angle_alpha   90.00
_cell.angle_beta   90.00
_cell.angle_gamma   90.00
#
_symmetry.space_group_name_H-M   'P 1'
#
loop_
_entity.id
_entity.type
_entity.pdbx_description
1 polymer ?
#
loop_
_entity_poly.entity_id
_entity_poly.type
_entity_poly.pdbx_seq_one_letter_code
_entity_poly.pdbx_strand_id
1 'polypeptide(L)'
;MQKRKQYVGIHRDIHGGMTPIGKMIRDAWVFGLLPEEETCEGWTCSMINQLMDKVNNEWDKYGCMVSQLPKPLFNRHQDIHSKAIRTARSHGWEGEHELTGEV
;
A
#
# COMPACT_ATOMS: atom_id res chain seq x y z
N MET A 1 -2.12 10.80 29.36
CA MET A 1 -2.90 10.89 28.10
C MET A 1 -2.09 10.22 26.99
N GLN A 2 -2.39 8.98 26.62
CA GLN A 2 -1.72 8.39 25.45
C GLN A 2 -2.26 9.08 24.20
N LYS A 3 -1.43 9.90 23.53
CA LYS A 3 -1.73 10.38 22.19
C LYS A 3 -1.93 9.13 21.33
N ARG A 4 -3.18 8.87 20.92
CA ARG A 4 -3.48 7.80 19.96
C ARG A 4 -2.64 8.10 18.73
N LYS A 5 -1.62 7.28 18.47
CA LYS A 5 -0.80 7.38 17.27
C LYS A 5 -1.71 7.02 16.10
N GLN A 6 -2.27 8.04 15.47
CA GLN A 6 -3.05 7.91 14.26
C GLN A 6 -2.12 7.92 13.06
N TYR A 7 -2.46 7.15 12.05
CA TYR A 7 -1.76 7.17 10.78
C TYR A 7 -1.90 8.55 10.16
N VAL A 8 -0.77 9.09 9.71
CA VAL A 8 -0.71 10.44 9.13
C VAL A 8 -1.27 10.49 7.71
N GLY A 9 -1.61 9.32 7.13
CA GLY A 9 -2.11 9.16 5.77
C GLY A 9 -0.98 8.84 4.79
N ILE A 10 -1.28 8.05 3.75
CA ILE A 10 -0.27 7.53 2.81
C ILE A 10 0.54 8.64 2.11
N HIS A 11 -0.07 9.81 1.87
CA HIS A 11 0.61 10.96 1.27
C HIS A 11 1.55 11.71 2.22
N ARG A 12 1.28 11.66 3.54
CA ARG A 12 2.06 12.37 4.56
C ARG A 12 2.97 11.43 5.36
N ASP A 13 2.93 10.15 5.04
CA ASP A 13 3.75 9.11 5.66
C ASP A 13 5.22 9.26 5.25
N ILE A 14 6.11 8.74 6.08
CA ILE A 14 7.54 8.75 5.85
C ILE A 14 7.85 8.11 4.48
N HIS A 15 8.81 8.68 3.76
CA HIS A 15 9.17 8.25 2.40
C HIS A 15 8.02 8.31 1.38
N GLY A 16 7.03 9.19 1.57
CA GLY A 16 5.91 9.36 0.64
C GLY A 16 4.98 8.14 0.62
N GLY A 17 4.85 7.46 1.76
CA GLY A 17 4.03 6.25 1.88
C GLY A 17 4.69 4.99 1.35
N MET A 18 5.99 5.00 1.05
CA MET A 18 6.80 3.80 0.80
C MET A 18 7.14 3.09 2.11
N THR A 19 6.10 2.72 2.86
CA THR A 19 6.18 1.96 4.10
C THR A 19 5.37 0.66 3.96
N PRO A 20 5.56 -0.34 4.82
CA PRO A 20 4.71 -1.53 4.81
C PRO A 20 3.21 -1.21 4.91
N ILE A 21 2.85 -0.16 5.65
CA ILE A 21 1.47 0.32 5.78
C ILE A 21 0.99 0.90 4.45
N GLY A 22 1.77 1.77 3.81
CA GLY A 22 1.41 2.34 2.52
C GLY A 22 1.33 1.30 1.40
N LYS A 23 2.21 0.28 1.40
CA LYS A 23 2.13 -0.86 0.48
C LYS A 23 0.82 -1.63 0.66
N MET A 24 0.47 -1.96 1.90
CA MET A 24 -0.78 -2.65 2.23
C MET A 24 -2.02 -1.83 1.82
N ILE A 25 -2.02 -0.51 2.00
CA ILE A 25 -3.11 0.37 1.54
C ILE A 25 -3.26 0.29 0.01
N ARG A 26 -2.15 0.32 -0.74
CA ARG A 26 -2.19 0.16 -2.21
C ARG A 26 -2.71 -1.20 -2.62
N ASP A 27 -2.30 -2.26 -1.94
CA ASP A 27 -2.82 -3.60 -2.20
C ASP A 27 -4.32 -3.69 -1.91
N ALA A 28 -4.80 -3.01 -0.86
CA ALA A 28 -6.24 -2.88 -0.59
C ALA A 28 -6.98 -2.18 -1.76
N TRP A 29 -6.38 -1.17 -2.38
CA TRP A 29 -6.93 -0.54 -3.58
C TRP A 29 -6.95 -1.49 -4.78
N VAL A 30 -5.90 -2.30 -4.97
CA VAL A 30 -5.84 -3.32 -6.04
C VAL A 30 -7.00 -4.31 -5.92
N PHE A 31 -7.25 -4.83 -4.72
CA PHE A 31 -8.34 -5.76 -4.45
C PHE A 31 -9.72 -5.09 -4.37
N GLY A 32 -9.79 -3.75 -4.40
CA GLY A 32 -11.04 -3.01 -4.24
C GLY A 32 -11.62 -3.09 -2.83
N LEU A 33 -10.79 -3.41 -1.82
CA LEU A 33 -11.16 -3.36 -0.39
C LEU A 33 -11.28 -1.91 0.10
N LEU A 34 -10.53 -1.00 -0.53
CA LEU A 34 -10.58 0.44 -0.32
C LEU A 34 -10.63 1.16 -1.68
N PRO A 35 -11.26 2.35 -1.76
CA PRO A 35 -11.17 3.18 -2.95
C PRO A 35 -9.78 3.80 -3.07
N GLU A 36 -9.29 4.00 -4.30
CA GLU A 36 -7.95 4.55 -4.60
C GLU A 36 -7.70 5.96 -4.01
N GLU A 37 -8.77 6.66 -3.63
CA GLU A 37 -8.74 7.99 -3.03
C GLU A 37 -8.59 7.95 -1.49
N GLU A 38 -8.79 6.78 -0.86
CA GLU A 38 -8.74 6.65 0.60
C GLU A 38 -7.30 6.65 1.09
N THR A 39 -6.88 7.75 1.69
CA THR A 39 -5.51 7.94 2.19
C THR A 39 -5.26 7.30 3.56
N CYS A 40 -6.33 6.81 4.20
CA CYS A 40 -6.34 6.31 5.57
C CYS A 40 -5.81 7.31 6.63
N GLU A 41 -5.88 8.62 6.34
CA GLU A 41 -5.49 9.67 7.30
C GLU A 41 -6.37 9.59 8.56
N GLY A 42 -5.75 9.64 9.74
CA GLY A 42 -6.46 9.56 11.02
C GLY A 42 -6.78 8.14 11.49
N TRP A 43 -6.41 7.11 10.72
CA TRP A 43 -6.67 5.72 11.09
C TRP A 43 -5.90 5.31 12.34
N THR A 44 -6.54 4.49 13.18
CA THR A 44 -5.89 3.92 14.36
C THR A 44 -5.14 2.65 14.01
N CYS A 45 -4.16 2.24 14.82
CA CYS A 45 -3.45 0.97 14.61
C CYS A 45 -4.40 -0.24 14.48
N SER A 46 -5.54 -0.23 15.20
CA SER A 46 -6.54 -1.30 15.09
C SER A 46 -7.19 -1.34 13.71
N MET A 47 -7.50 -0.18 13.11
CA MET A 47 -8.08 -0.12 11.77
C MET A 47 -7.07 -0.58 10.70
N ILE A 48 -5.80 -0.20 10.87
CA ILE A 48 -4.71 -0.66 9.99
C ILE A 48 -4.57 -2.18 10.08
N ASN A 49 -4.53 -2.75 11.28
CA ASN A 49 -4.46 -4.20 11.47
C ASN A 49 -5.65 -4.92 10.83
N GLN A 50 -6.88 -4.42 11.01
CA GLN A 50 -8.07 -4.99 10.38
C GLN A 50 -8.00 -4.97 8.85
N LEU A 51 -7.44 -3.90 8.26
CA LEU A 51 -7.22 -3.83 6.83
C LEU A 51 -6.15 -4.84 6.39
N MET A 52 -5.06 -4.94 7.15
CA MET A 52 -3.99 -5.89 6.90
C MET A 52 -4.52 -7.32 6.86
N ASP A 53 -5.36 -7.71 7.81
CA ASP A 53 -5.99 -9.03 7.83
C ASP A 53 -6.86 -9.27 6.58
N LYS A 54 -7.65 -8.28 6.16
CA LYS A 54 -8.48 -8.38 4.93
C LYS A 54 -7.63 -8.51 3.68
N VAL A 55 -6.59 -7.70 3.55
CA VAL A 55 -5.65 -7.73 2.42
C VAL A 55 -4.90 -9.06 2.38
N ASN A 56 -4.44 -9.55 3.52
CA ASN A 56 -3.79 -10.87 3.64
C ASN A 56 -4.74 -12.00 3.23
N ASN A 57 -6.01 -11.95 3.66
CA ASN A 57 -7.01 -12.94 3.25
C ASN A 57 -7.27 -12.92 1.73
N GLU A 58 -7.24 -11.76 1.08
CA GLU A 58 -7.32 -11.70 -0.38
C GLU A 58 -6.05 -12.24 -1.04
N TRP A 59 -4.88 -11.88 -0.52
CA TRP A 59 -3.60 -12.38 -1.00
C TRP A 59 -3.46 -13.90 -0.86
N ASP A 60 -3.98 -14.50 0.20
CA ASP A 60 -3.95 -15.95 0.44
C ASP A 60 -4.63 -16.73 -0.69
N LYS A 61 -5.69 -16.17 -1.30
CA LYS A 61 -6.36 -16.73 -2.48
C LYS A 61 -5.44 -16.83 -3.70
N TYR A 62 -4.41 -15.99 -3.76
CA TYR A 62 -3.42 -15.93 -4.84
C TYR A 62 -2.02 -16.39 -4.36
N GLY A 63 -1.93 -17.08 -3.21
CA GLY A 63 -0.66 -17.57 -2.67
C GLY A 63 0.34 -16.46 -2.29
N CYS A 64 -0.15 -15.27 -1.95
CA CYS A 64 0.67 -14.09 -1.59
C CYS A 64 1.68 -13.68 -2.66
N MET A 65 1.40 -14.00 -3.93
CA MET A 65 2.28 -13.70 -5.07
C MET A 65 1.61 -12.79 -6.09
N VAL A 66 2.27 -11.67 -6.41
CA VAL A 66 1.84 -10.74 -7.46
C VAL A 66 1.74 -11.45 -8.82
N SER A 67 2.61 -12.44 -9.08
CA SER A 67 2.63 -13.22 -10.32
C SER A 67 1.43 -14.17 -10.48
N GLN A 68 0.76 -14.52 -9.39
CA GLN A 68 -0.45 -15.35 -9.39
C GLN A 68 -1.73 -14.51 -9.54
N LEU A 69 -1.61 -13.18 -9.56
CA LEU A 69 -2.76 -12.31 -9.78
C LEU A 69 -3.30 -12.46 -11.21
N PRO A 70 -4.63 -12.49 -11.38
CA PRO A 70 -5.26 -12.31 -12.69
C PRO A 70 -4.77 -11.03 -13.38
N LYS A 71 -4.58 -11.07 -14.70
CA LYS A 71 -4.22 -9.91 -15.54
C LYS A 71 -4.87 -8.57 -15.14
N PRO A 72 -6.19 -8.48 -14.89
CA PRO A 72 -6.79 -7.19 -14.49
C PRO A 72 -6.26 -6.67 -13.14
N LEU A 73 -6.08 -7.54 -12.14
CA LEU A 73 -5.55 -7.16 -10.83
C LEU A 73 -4.06 -6.83 -10.92
N PHE A 74 -3.30 -7.62 -11.68
CA PHE A 74 -1.88 -7.36 -11.94
C PHE A 74 -1.66 -5.98 -12.60
N ASN A 75 -2.46 -5.65 -13.63
CA ASN A 75 -2.37 -4.34 -14.29
C ASN A 75 -2.73 -3.20 -13.33
N ARG A 76 -3.75 -3.36 -12.48
CA ARG A 76 -4.08 -2.38 -11.44
C ARG A 76 -2.95 -2.20 -10.44
N HIS A 77 -2.37 -3.30 -9.96
CA HIS A 77 -1.22 -3.27 -9.06
C HIS A 77 -0.06 -2.49 -9.68
N GLN A 78 0.31 -2.80 -10.92
CA GLN A 78 1.36 -2.07 -11.61
C GLN A 78 1.06 -0.58 -11.75
N ASP A 79 -0.15 -0.19 -12.14
CA ASP A 79 -0.52 1.22 -12.33
C ASP A 79 -0.50 1.99 -11.00
N ILE A 80 -1.11 1.44 -9.95
CA ILE A 80 -1.18 2.03 -8.61
C ILE A 80 0.22 2.20 -8.02
N HIS A 81 1.04 1.15 -8.03
CA HIS A 81 2.39 1.21 -7.46
C HIS A 81 3.31 2.11 -8.29
N SER A 82 3.17 2.12 -9.61
CA SER A 82 3.93 3.04 -10.48
C SER A 82 3.59 4.50 -10.22
N LYS A 83 2.30 4.83 -10.04
CA LYS A 83 1.84 6.17 -9.65
C LYS A 83 2.41 6.57 -8.29
N ALA A 84 2.35 5.67 -7.31
CA ALA A 84 2.89 5.93 -5.98
C ALA A 84 4.41 6.20 -6.02
N ILE A 85 5.18 5.43 -6.79
CA ILE A 85 6.61 5.65 -6.98
C ILE A 85 6.89 7.03 -7.60
N ARG A 86 6.12 7.45 -8.61
CA ARG A 86 6.27 8.78 -9.23
C ARG A 86 6.00 9.89 -8.23
N THR A 87 4.94 9.76 -7.43
CA THR A 87 4.62 10.71 -6.37
C THR A 87 5.73 10.75 -5.31
N ALA A 88 6.16 9.60 -4.80
CA ALA A 88 7.23 9.51 -3.82
C ALA A 88 8.52 10.17 -4.35
N ARG A 89 8.90 9.92 -5.60
CA ARG A 89 10.04 10.59 -6.27
C ARG A 89 9.89 12.11 -6.31
N SER A 90 8.69 12.61 -6.61
CA SER A 90 8.41 14.06 -6.57
C SER A 90 8.51 14.65 -5.16
N HIS A 91 8.33 13.84 -4.12
CA HIS A 91 8.50 14.21 -2.72
C HIS A 91 9.94 14.01 -2.20
N GLY A 92 10.91 13.73 -3.08
CA GLY A 92 12.32 13.57 -2.73
C GLY A 92 12.72 12.16 -2.31
N TRP A 93 11.92 11.14 -2.64
CA TRP A 93 12.30 9.75 -2.43
C TRP A 93 13.22 9.26 -3.58
N GLU A 94 14.50 9.03 -3.28
CA GLU A 94 15.53 8.60 -4.24
C GLU A 94 15.54 7.08 -4.51
N GLY A 95 14.38 6.43 -4.55
CA GLY A 95 14.11 5.27 -5.42
C GLY A 95 14.86 3.95 -5.24
N GLU A 96 15.95 3.86 -4.48
CA GLU A 96 16.94 2.79 -4.67
C GLU A 96 16.71 1.52 -3.82
N HIS A 97 15.67 1.46 -2.98
CA HIS A 97 15.51 0.34 -2.05
C HIS A 97 14.35 -0.65 -2.30
N GLU A 98 13.47 -0.44 -3.29
CA GLU A 98 12.32 -1.35 -3.50
C GLU A 98 12.17 -1.93 -4.92
N LEU A 99 13.07 -1.60 -5.85
CA LEU A 99 13.07 -2.15 -7.21
C LEU A 99 14.02 -3.33 -7.42
N THR A 100 14.68 -3.86 -6.38
CA THR A 100 15.33 -5.17 -6.48
C THR A 100 14.29 -6.27 -6.27
N GLY A 101 13.38 -6.37 -7.24
CA GLY A 101 12.66 -7.60 -7.58
C GLY A 101 13.48 -8.45 -8.56
N GLU A 102 14.78 -8.54 -8.34
CA GLU A 102 15.76 -9.37 -9.05
C GLU A 102 16.56 -10.08 -7.94
N VAL A 103 16.66 -11.40 -7.79
CA VAL A 103 16.41 -12.58 -8.63
C VAL A 103 16.06 -13.79 -7.74
#